data_AF-A0AAI8ZAU0-F1
#
_entry.id   AF-A0AAI8ZAU0-F1
#
_cell.length_a   1.000
_cell.length_b   1.000
_cell.length_c   1.000
_cell.angle_alpha   90.00
_cell.angle_beta   90.00
_cell.angle_gamma   90.00
#
_symmetry.space_group_name_H-M   'P 1'
#
loop_
_entity.id
_entity.type
_entity.pdbx_description
1 polymer ?
#
loop_
_entity_poly.entity_id
_entity_poly.type
_entity_poly.pdbx_seq_one_letter_code
_entity_poly.pdbx_strand_id
1 'polypeptide(L)' 'MADSSINISEKVLKNLTRLAKVKNQSAQELAEQFIQEAIENEEDMAIAKLAIQRDTRNAKFIRHEDINW' A
#
# COMPACT_ATOMS: atom_id res chain seq x y z
N MET A 1 2.75 -7.61 -21.69
CA MET A 1 3.28 -7.34 -20.34
C MET A 1 4.32 -6.25 -20.51
N ALA A 2 4.20 -5.12 -19.82
CA ALA A 2 5.25 -4.11 -19.86
C ALA A 2 6.44 -4.65 -19.06
N ASP A 3 7.63 -4.68 -19.65
CA ASP A 3 8.85 -5.00 -18.91
C ASP A 3 9.20 -3.81 -18.02
N SER A 4 8.65 -3.81 -16.80
CA SER A 4 8.94 -2.81 -15.79
C SER A 4 10.22 -3.20 -15.07
N SER A 5 11.31 -2.44 -15.27
CA SER A 5 12.51 -2.58 -14.46
C SER A 5 12.46 -1.62 -13.28
N ILE A 6 12.66 -2.16 -12.07
CA ILE A 6 12.78 -1.36 -10.84
C ILE A 6 14.25 -1.34 -10.45
N ASN A 7 14.82 -0.15 -10.37
CA ASN A 7 16.17 -0.01 -9.85
C ASN A 7 16.12 0.06 -8.33
N ILE A 8 16.79 -0.88 -7.66
CA ILE A 8 16.91 -0.93 -6.20
C ILE A 8 18.36 -0.94 -5.78
N SER A 9 18.65 -0.38 -4.60
CA SER A 9 20.02 -0.38 -4.08
C SER A 9 20.55 -1.80 -3.86
N GLU A 10 21.86 -1.96 -4.03
CA GLU A 10 22.55 -3.25 -3.82
C GLU A 10 22.27 -3.84 -2.43
N LYS A 11 22.24 -2.99 -1.41
CA LYS A 11 21.94 -3.40 -0.02
C LYS A 11 20.54 -4.03 0.08
N VAL A 12 19.54 -3.41 -0.55
CA VAL A 12 18.16 -3.93 -0.56
C VAL A 12 18.09 -5.23 -1.35
N LEU A 13 18.71 -5.30 -2.52
CA LEU A 13 18.77 -6.51 -3.33
C LEU A 13 19.40 -7.69 -2.57
N LYS A 14 20.51 -7.46 -1.86
CA LYS A 14 21.18 -8.48 -1.04
C LYS A 14 20.27 -9.02 0.07
N ASN A 15 19.57 -8.12 0.76
CA ASN A 15 18.65 -8.49 1.83
C ASN A 15 17.43 -9.25 1.29
N LEU A 16 16.85 -8.77 0.19
CA LEU A 16 15.71 -9.39 -0.49
C LEU A 16 16.09 -10.81 -0.95
N THR A 17 17.23 -10.97 -1.59
CA THR A 17 17.73 -12.28 -2.06
C THR A 17 17.94 -13.25 -0.91
N ARG A 18 18.49 -12.77 0.22
CA ARG A 18 18.66 -13.60 1.42
C ARG A 18 17.31 -14.02 1.99
N LEU A 19 16.34 -13.12 2.03
CA LEU A 19 15.00 -13.40 2.55
C LEU A 19 14.21 -14.35 1.65
N ALA A 20 14.32 -14.18 0.33
CA ALA A 20 13.73 -15.06 -0.68
C ALA A 20 14.19 -16.51 -0.50
N LYS A 21 15.48 -16.73 -0.21
CA LYS A 21 16.03 -18.07 0.12
C LYS A 21 15.39 -18.67 1.38
N VAL A 22 15.20 -17.87 2.43
CA VAL A 22 14.58 -18.33 3.69
C VAL A 22 13.11 -18.67 3.48
N LYS A 23 12.40 -17.89 2.66
CA LYS A 23 10.98 -18.10 2.34
C LYS A 23 10.74 -19.13 1.23
N ASN A 24 11.81 -19.62 0.59
CA ASN A 24 11.75 -20.53 -0.55
C ASN A 24 10.87 -20.00 -1.71
N GLN A 25 11.05 -18.72 -2.04
CA GLN A 25 10.37 -18.01 -3.11
C GLN A 25 11.39 -17.28 -3.99
N SER A 26 11.01 -16.86 -5.19
CA SER A 26 11.88 -15.99 -6.00
C SER A 26 11.97 -14.58 -5.39
N ALA A 27 13.09 -13.89 -5.65
CA ALA A 27 13.25 -12.51 -5.21
C ALA A 27 12.22 -11.56 -5.89
N GLN A 28 11.80 -11.89 -7.11
CA GLN A 28 10.77 -11.15 -7.83
C GLN A 28 9.41 -11.28 -7.16
N GLU A 29 8.92 -12.51 -6.93
CA GLU A 29 7.64 -12.75 -6.26
C GLU A 29 7.60 -12.08 -4.88
N LEU A 30 8.70 -12.17 -4.14
CA LEU A 30 8.79 -11.54 -2.82
C LEU A 30 8.78 -10.00 -2.91
N ALA A 31 9.41 -9.41 -3.93
CA ALA A 31 9.35 -7.98 -4.16
C ALA A 31 7.94 -7.51 -4.53
N GLU A 32 7.25 -8.24 -5.41
CA GLU A 32 5.88 -7.96 -5.80
C GLU A 32 4.94 -8.02 -4.58
N GLN A 33 5.08 -9.04 -3.73
CA GLN A 33 4.32 -9.16 -2.48
C GLN A 33 4.53 -7.95 -1.56
N PHE A 34 5.78 -7.52 -1.34
CA PHE A 34 6.04 -6.37 -0.48
C PHE A 34 5.55 -5.05 -1.06
N ILE A 35 5.62 -4.88 -2.39
CA ILE A 35 5.07 -3.69 -3.03
C ILE A 35 3.55 -3.65 -2.87
N GLN A 36 2.87 -4.78 -3.11
CA GLN A 36 1.43 -4.90 -2.94
C GLN A 36 1.01 -4.62 -1.49
N GLU A 37 1.66 -5.26 -0.51
CA GLU A 37 1.39 -5.06 0.91
C GLU A 37 1.63 -3.59 1.34
N ALA A 38 2.64 -2.93 0.80
CA ALA A 38 2.88 -1.52 1.08
C ALA A 38 1.77 -0.61 0.52
N ILE A 39 1.29 -0.89 -0.69
CA ILE A 39 0.18 -0.16 -1.32
C ILE A 39 -1.10 -0.34 -0.49
N GLU A 40 -1.47 -1.58 -0.17
CA GLU A 40 -2.67 -1.89 0.62
C GLU A 40 -2.64 -1.21 2.00
N ASN A 41 -1.49 -1.26 2.68
CA ASN A 41 -1.35 -0.60 3.98
C ASN A 41 -1.46 0.93 3.89
N GLU A 42 -0.98 1.54 2.81
CA GLU A 42 -1.12 2.99 2.59
C GLU A 42 -2.58 3.38 2.33
N GLU A 43 -3.30 2.57 1.55
CA GLU A 43 -4.75 2.73 1.32
C GLU A 43 -5.54 2.60 2.62
N ASP A 44 -5.27 1.55 3.41
CA ASP A 44 -5.90 1.33 4.71
C ASP A 44 -5.64 2.49 5.68
N MET A 45 -4.40 2.98 5.73
CA MET A 45 -4.06 4.14 6.56
C MET A 45 -4.81 5.40 6.10
N ALA A 46 -4.97 5.61 4.79
CA ALA A 46 -5.73 6.73 4.26
C ALA A 46 -7.21 6.65 4.65
N ILE A 47 -7.82 5.47 4.53
CA ILE A 47 -9.21 5.22 4.93
C ILE A 47 -9.38 5.43 6.44
N ALA A 48 -8.47 4.92 7.26
CA ALA A 48 -8.50 5.11 8.71
C ALA A 48 -8.43 6.59 9.09
N LYS A 49 -7.57 7.38 8.44
CA LYS A 49 -7.49 8.83 8.65
C LYS A 49 -8.80 9.53 8.29
N LEU A 50 -9.42 9.17 7.17
CA LEU A 50 -10.72 9.71 6.76
C LEU A 50 -11.82 9.34 7.75
N ALA A 51 -11.83 8.10 8.25
CA ALA A 51 -12.79 7.64 9.25
C ALA A 51 -12.66 8.43 10.56
N ILE A 52 -11.43 8.65 11.04
CA ILE A 52 -11.16 9.48 12.23
C ILE A 52 -11.65 10.92 12.01
N GLN A 53 -11.38 11.51 10.85
CA GLN A 53 -11.86 12.86 10.53
C GLN A 53 -13.39 12.94 10.51
N ARG A 54 -14.05 11.92 9.93
CA ARG A 54 -15.52 11.84 9.88
C ARG A 54 -16.16 11.61 11.24
N ASP A 55 -15.47 10.93 12.16
CA ASP A 55 -15.94 10.65 13.51
C ASP A 55 -15.71 11.81 14.50
N THR A 56 -15.14 12.92 14.03
CA THR A 56 -15.06 14.14 14.86
C THR A 56 -16.42 14.81 14.98
N ARG A 57 -16.74 15.34 16.18
CA ARG A 57 -17.99 16.08 16.46
C ARG A 57 -18.23 17.29 15.55
N ASN A 58 -17.20 17.77 14.85
CA ASN A 58 -17.27 18.92 13.94
C ASN A 58 -17.40 18.50 12.46
N ALA A 59 -17.46 17.20 12.15
CA ALA A 59 -17.67 16.74 10.80
C ALA A 59 -19.04 17.21 10.30
N LYS A 60 -19.05 17.87 9.14
CA LYS A 60 -20.29 18.37 8.53
C LYS A 60 -21.05 17.17 7.94
N PHE A 61 -22.17 16.83 8.55
CA PHE A 61 -23.10 15.86 7.97
C PHE A 61 -23.85 16.52 6.82
N ILE A 62 -23.61 16.03 5.60
CA ILE A 62 -24.32 16.46 4.40
C ILE A 62 -25.39 15.41 4.13
N ARG A 63 -26.66 15.80 4.04
CA ARG A 63 -27.73 14.85 3.67
C ARG A 63 -27.65 14.56 2.19
N HIS A 64 -28.13 13.38 1.78
CA HIS A 64 -28.19 13.02 0.36
C HIS A 64 -28.98 14.06 -0.46
N GLU A 65 -30.01 14.64 0.14
CA GLU A 65 -30.86 15.72 -0.40
C GLU A 65 -30.10 17.03 -0.66
N ASP A 66 -28.97 17.27 0.02
CA ASP A 66 -28.15 18.48 -0.11
C ASP A 66 -27.16 18.37 -1.30
N ILE A 67 -27.08 17.22 -1.96
CA ILE A 67 -26.20 16.96 -3.11
C ILE A 67 -27.03 17.07 -4.38
N ASN A 68 -26.86 18.15 -5.13
CA ASN A 68 -27.38 18.26 -6.50
C ASN A 68 -26.47 17.44 -7.42
N TRP A 69 -26.97 16.29 -7.88
CA TRP A 69 -26.37 15.47 -8.93
C TRP A 69 -26.62 16.08 -10.31
#